data_AF-A0A6J5GYZ5-F1
#
_entry.id   AF-A0A6J5GYZ5-F1
#
_cell.length_a   1.000
_cell.length_b   1.000
_cell.length_c   1.000
_cell.angle_alpha   90.00
_cell.angle_beta   90.00
_cell.angle_gamma   90.00
#
_symmetry.space_group_name_H-M   'P 1'
#
loop_
_entity.id
_entity.type
_entity.pdbx_description
1 polymer ?
#
loop_
_entity_poly.entity_id
_entity_poly.type
_entity_poly.pdbx_seq_one_letter_code
_entity_poly.pdbx_strand_id
1 'polypeptide(L)'
;MESAWSRFAKFQLLNRLNWTQLDEALAILPAINTGEGIDLRAADAFRLPDLADTLHIGPHDLENSFCTTNRSDALLDAASPSLRFCLTCASAGFHATLFQFTAFRHCPIHGCVLCEACTGCGQPLAYRLHAGLVRHPYACPACGRSLLAAASLRRLRAKAGIDATGLDRLRAWHDYFFRYAQLLGTGRRRMRDAAGQYLPGAEIQACSDIPRRLTFIGELERYLRRPPELPRLDPVPRASAQSGRGSRPSVCPPARFAWAADWPHVDHTCIMLCAVYRKARKNRVRRLARSIRPVQPEADSVRHLPESGLLLCDGNTSAQSIALLGWRLSWERRFSIQTLTRCQGDYPPFGLLEWLAFMPAHLPPTVDPQDWLHRHFVHALEQTWNAWRAIASGMQESGCYAVSPLLFPTRLHWLDYPDDGDAMGIMRSAQACRPAP
;
A
#
# COMPACT_ATOMS: atom_id res chain seq x y z
N MET A 1 -10.94 9.42 6.29
CA MET A 1 -10.95 8.45 7.41
C MET A 1 -12.36 7.97 7.72
N GLU A 2 -13.28 8.83 8.16
CA GLU A 2 -14.71 8.46 8.23
C GLU A 2 -15.23 8.23 6.81
N SER A 3 -16.03 7.19 6.60
CA SER A 3 -16.46 6.78 5.28
C SER A 3 -17.65 7.58 4.74
N ALA A 4 -17.85 7.57 3.42
CA ALA A 4 -18.95 8.25 2.75
C ALA A 4 -20.31 7.76 3.29
N TRP A 5 -20.47 6.43 3.45
CA TRP A 5 -21.65 5.83 4.06
C TRP A 5 -21.95 6.41 5.45
N SER A 6 -20.94 6.53 6.31
CA SER A 6 -21.08 7.04 7.67
C SER A 6 -21.51 8.51 7.67
N ARG A 7 -20.86 9.32 6.82
CA ARG A 7 -21.12 10.76 6.69
C ARG A 7 -22.49 11.03 6.12
N PHE A 8 -22.88 10.36 5.03
CA PHE A 8 -24.18 10.55 4.40
C PHE A 8 -25.32 10.08 5.29
N ALA A 9 -25.15 8.94 5.98
CA ALA A 9 -26.14 8.47 6.94
C ALA A 9 -26.32 9.46 8.12
N LYS A 10 -25.24 10.07 8.62
CA LYS A 10 -25.34 11.14 9.64
C LYS A 10 -26.04 12.38 9.11
N PHE A 11 -25.60 12.85 7.94
CA PHE A 11 -26.15 14.03 7.30
C PHE A 11 -27.66 13.86 7.09
N GLN A 12 -28.07 12.71 6.55
CA GLN A 12 -29.48 12.37 6.38
C GLN A 12 -30.23 12.27 7.72
N LEU A 13 -29.66 11.61 8.71
CA LEU A 13 -30.30 11.43 10.02
C LEU A 13 -30.57 12.77 10.73
N LEU A 14 -29.65 13.73 10.58
CA LEU A 14 -29.73 15.04 11.21
C LEU A 14 -30.63 16.03 10.45
N ASN A 15 -30.66 15.95 9.11
CA ASN A 15 -31.41 16.89 8.27
C ASN A 15 -32.78 16.36 7.82
N ARG A 16 -33.01 15.04 7.87
CA ARG A 16 -34.28 14.36 7.50
C ARG A 16 -34.78 14.74 6.11
N LEU A 17 -33.86 14.79 5.15
CA LEU A 17 -34.17 15.15 3.77
C LEU A 17 -34.95 14.02 3.08
N ASN A 18 -35.82 14.36 2.14
CA ASN A 18 -36.32 13.36 1.19
C ASN A 18 -35.24 13.01 0.15
N TRP A 19 -35.50 12.02 -0.71
CA TRP A 19 -34.51 11.59 -1.72
C TRP A 19 -34.06 12.74 -2.63
N THR A 20 -35.00 13.53 -3.16
CA THR A 20 -34.69 14.66 -4.07
C THR A 20 -33.83 15.72 -3.40
N GLN A 21 -34.16 16.09 -2.16
CA GLN A 21 -33.40 17.06 -1.38
C GLN A 21 -32.00 16.54 -1.04
N LEU A 22 -31.89 15.24 -0.71
CA LEU A 22 -30.60 14.63 -0.42
C LEU A 22 -29.75 14.52 -1.69
N ASP A 23 -30.38 14.22 -2.83
CA ASP A 23 -29.71 14.10 -4.12
C ASP A 23 -29.04 15.41 -4.54
N GLU A 24 -29.80 16.50 -4.42
CA GLU A 24 -29.31 17.87 -4.62
C GLU A 24 -28.22 18.24 -3.61
N ALA A 25 -28.45 18.01 -2.32
CA ALA A 25 -27.50 18.37 -1.26
C ALA A 25 -26.17 17.62 -1.39
N LEU A 26 -26.19 16.35 -1.80
CA LEU A 26 -24.99 15.55 -1.97
C LEU A 26 -24.28 15.78 -3.32
N ALA A 27 -24.77 16.73 -4.13
CA ALA A 27 -24.18 17.11 -5.42
C ALA A 27 -23.92 15.90 -6.34
N ILE A 28 -24.93 15.01 -6.44
CA ILE A 28 -24.88 13.84 -7.31
C ILE A 28 -24.91 14.29 -8.78
N LEU A 29 -24.05 13.69 -9.59
CA LEU A 29 -23.94 14.02 -11.01
C LEU A 29 -25.20 13.55 -11.78
N PRO A 30 -25.81 14.39 -12.65
CA PRO A 30 -27.04 14.06 -13.36
C PRO A 30 -26.99 12.81 -14.24
N ALA A 31 -25.79 12.43 -14.70
CA ALA A 31 -25.57 11.27 -15.57
C ALA A 31 -25.62 9.92 -14.81
N ILE A 32 -25.70 9.95 -13.47
CA ILE A 32 -25.68 8.75 -12.64
C ILE A 32 -27.09 8.18 -12.49
N ASN A 33 -27.27 6.92 -12.90
CA ASN A 33 -28.51 6.20 -12.64
C ASN A 33 -28.63 5.85 -11.16
N THR A 34 -29.61 6.44 -10.48
CA THR A 34 -29.87 6.25 -9.04
C THR A 34 -30.79 5.07 -8.73
N GLY A 35 -31.38 4.42 -9.74
CA GLY A 35 -32.38 3.36 -9.56
C GLY A 35 -31.87 2.15 -8.75
N GLU A 36 -30.60 1.78 -8.92
CA GLU A 36 -29.95 0.70 -8.15
C GLU A 36 -29.17 1.22 -6.93
N GLY A 37 -29.28 2.52 -6.64
CA GLY A 37 -28.44 3.22 -5.68
C GLY A 37 -27.02 3.47 -6.20
N ILE A 38 -26.31 4.38 -5.54
CA ILE A 38 -24.96 4.81 -5.91
C ILE A 38 -23.94 4.03 -5.09
N ASP A 39 -22.95 3.42 -5.73
CA ASP A 39 -21.84 2.74 -5.06
C ASP A 39 -20.98 3.74 -4.29
N LEU A 40 -20.92 3.59 -2.96
CA LEU A 40 -20.19 4.52 -2.09
C LEU A 40 -18.70 4.20 -1.96
N ARG A 41 -18.20 3.17 -2.67
CA ARG A 41 -16.78 2.89 -2.74
C ARG A 41 -16.04 3.88 -3.63
N ALA A 42 -16.70 4.44 -4.65
CA ALA A 42 -16.09 5.38 -5.60
C ALA A 42 -16.67 6.79 -5.45
N ALA A 43 -15.84 7.81 -5.69
CA ALA A 43 -16.22 9.22 -5.59
C ALA A 43 -16.83 9.80 -6.89
N ASP A 44 -16.64 9.14 -8.02
CA ASP A 44 -16.95 9.64 -9.37
C ASP A 44 -18.44 9.86 -9.69
N ALA A 45 -19.34 9.59 -8.73
CA ALA A 45 -20.75 9.95 -8.81
C ALA A 45 -21.06 11.35 -8.27
N PHE A 46 -20.10 12.02 -7.63
CA PHE A 46 -20.31 13.26 -6.90
C PHE A 46 -19.44 14.41 -7.43
N ARG A 47 -19.94 15.63 -7.37
CA ARG A 47 -19.11 16.84 -7.49
C ARG A 47 -18.41 17.10 -6.17
N LEU A 48 -17.16 16.68 -6.06
CA LEU A 48 -16.42 16.72 -4.78
C LEU A 48 -16.29 18.12 -4.15
N PRO A 49 -16.04 19.22 -4.89
CA PRO A 49 -16.00 20.55 -4.29
C PRO A 49 -17.33 20.94 -3.62
N ASP A 50 -18.43 20.84 -4.37
CA ASP A 50 -19.78 21.15 -3.89
C ASP A 50 -20.15 20.27 -2.68
N LEU A 51 -19.82 18.97 -2.74
CA LEU A 51 -20.06 18.04 -1.64
C LEU A 51 -19.22 18.36 -0.39
N ALA A 52 -17.96 18.79 -0.56
CA ALA A 52 -17.09 19.20 0.54
C ALA A 52 -17.65 20.44 1.24
N ASP A 53 -18.16 21.40 0.47
CA ASP A 53 -18.81 22.60 0.98
C ASP A 53 -20.09 22.26 1.74
N THR A 54 -20.98 21.43 1.18
CA THR A 54 -22.22 21.01 1.86
C THR A 54 -21.95 20.28 3.18
N LEU A 55 -20.94 19.42 3.21
CA LEU A 55 -20.59 18.67 4.42
C LEU A 55 -19.70 19.46 5.38
N HIS A 56 -19.23 20.64 5.00
CA HIS A 56 -18.26 21.46 5.73
C HIS A 56 -17.00 20.68 6.14
N ILE A 57 -16.38 19.99 5.18
CA ILE A 57 -15.17 19.19 5.38
C ILE A 57 -14.11 19.51 4.34
N GLY A 58 -12.83 19.35 4.68
CA GLY A 58 -11.75 19.57 3.73
C GLY A 58 -11.82 18.61 2.54
N PRO A 59 -11.47 19.03 1.30
CA PRO A 59 -11.50 18.17 0.12
C PRO A 59 -10.71 16.87 0.29
N HIS A 60 -9.51 16.94 0.87
CA HIS A 60 -8.70 15.76 1.15
C HIS A 60 -9.38 14.80 2.14
N ASP A 61 -10.06 15.33 3.16
CA ASP A 61 -10.81 14.51 4.10
C ASP A 61 -12.03 13.86 3.45
N LEU A 62 -12.66 14.53 2.48
CA LEU A 62 -13.77 13.98 1.68
C LEU A 62 -13.28 12.89 0.72
N GLU A 63 -12.17 13.08 0.02
CA GLU A 63 -11.58 12.03 -0.83
C GLU A 63 -11.32 10.76 -0.03
N ASN A 64 -10.77 10.91 1.18
CA ASN A 64 -10.52 9.81 2.12
C ASN A 64 -11.80 9.19 2.73
N SER A 65 -13.00 9.60 2.32
CA SER A 65 -14.27 8.91 2.64
C SER A 65 -14.61 7.78 1.67
N PHE A 66 -14.01 7.78 0.49
CA PHE A 66 -14.23 6.79 -0.55
C PHE A 66 -13.04 5.83 -0.61
N CYS A 67 -13.27 4.63 -1.12
CA CYS A 67 -12.20 3.65 -1.34
C CYS A 67 -11.31 4.04 -2.52
N THR A 68 -11.89 4.71 -3.53
CA THR A 68 -11.18 5.22 -4.70
C THR A 68 -11.89 6.46 -5.27
N THR A 69 -11.19 7.22 -6.10
CA THR A 69 -11.76 8.35 -6.83
C THR A 69 -12.64 7.89 -8.00
N ASN A 70 -12.31 6.78 -8.67
CA ASN A 70 -12.98 6.32 -9.89
C ASN A 70 -13.34 4.83 -9.81
N ARG A 71 -14.53 4.47 -10.28
CA ARG A 71 -15.02 3.09 -10.33
C ARG A 71 -14.20 2.15 -11.23
N SER A 72 -13.36 2.67 -12.13
CA SER A 72 -12.45 1.89 -12.97
C SER A 72 -11.10 1.61 -12.32
N ASP A 73 -10.86 2.12 -11.11
CA ASP A 73 -9.64 1.86 -10.36
C ASP A 73 -9.63 0.40 -9.88
N ALA A 74 -8.53 -0.31 -10.14
CA ALA A 74 -8.33 -1.69 -9.70
C ALA A 74 -8.30 -1.83 -8.17
N LEU A 75 -8.12 -0.74 -7.42
CA LEU A 75 -8.28 -0.74 -5.97
C LEU A 75 -9.72 -1.07 -5.53
N LEU A 76 -10.72 -0.82 -6.39
CA LEU A 76 -12.12 -1.13 -6.11
C LEU A 76 -12.34 -2.64 -5.88
N ASP A 77 -11.59 -3.50 -6.56
CA ASP A 77 -11.65 -4.96 -6.41
C ASP A 77 -11.20 -5.41 -5.02
N ALA A 78 -10.41 -4.59 -4.32
CA ALA A 78 -9.99 -4.87 -2.95
C ALA A 78 -11.05 -4.45 -1.90
N ALA A 79 -12.10 -3.74 -2.32
CA ALA A 79 -13.16 -3.23 -1.45
C ALA A 79 -14.47 -4.02 -1.62
N SER A 80 -15.04 -4.47 -0.51
CA SER A 80 -16.31 -5.20 -0.50
C SER A 80 -17.48 -4.33 -0.94
N PRO A 81 -18.38 -4.83 -1.81
CA PRO A 81 -19.62 -4.14 -2.18
C PRO A 81 -20.66 -4.14 -1.04
N SER A 82 -20.46 -5.00 -0.02
CA SER A 82 -21.27 -5.02 1.19
C SER A 82 -20.62 -4.17 2.27
N LEU A 83 -21.43 -3.51 3.10
CA LEU A 83 -20.99 -2.76 4.27
C LEU A 83 -20.36 -3.74 5.27
N ARG A 84 -19.09 -3.49 5.60
CA ARG A 84 -18.32 -4.23 6.60
C ARG A 84 -18.08 -3.31 7.77
N PHE A 85 -18.52 -3.67 8.96
CA PHE A 85 -18.54 -2.71 10.07
C PHE A 85 -18.15 -3.33 11.40
N CYS A 86 -17.48 -2.53 12.23
CA CYS A 86 -17.33 -2.83 13.65
C CYS A 86 -18.60 -2.43 14.37
N LEU A 87 -19.25 -3.36 15.07
CA LEU A 87 -20.50 -3.07 15.79
C LEU A 87 -20.32 -1.94 16.81
N THR A 88 -19.22 -1.94 17.58
CA THR A 88 -18.92 -0.89 18.56
C THR A 88 -18.76 0.49 17.90
N CYS A 89 -18.04 0.58 16.78
CA CYS A 89 -17.91 1.82 16.01
C CYS A 89 -19.28 2.28 15.48
N ALA A 90 -20.02 1.37 14.83
CA ALA A 90 -21.30 1.68 14.23
C ALA A 90 -22.34 2.11 15.27
N SER A 91 -22.33 1.50 16.46
CA SER A 91 -23.14 1.90 17.61
C SER A 91 -22.82 3.29 18.15
N ALA A 92 -21.58 3.75 18.00
CA ALA A 92 -21.17 5.12 18.27
C ALA A 92 -21.46 6.09 17.10
N GLY A 93 -22.07 5.61 16.01
CA GLY A 93 -22.30 6.39 14.80
C GLY A 93 -21.01 6.69 14.06
N PHE A 94 -20.13 5.72 13.91
CA PHE A 94 -18.91 5.88 13.13
C PHE A 94 -18.64 4.65 12.28
N HIS A 95 -18.14 4.88 11.08
CA HIS A 95 -17.66 3.84 10.20
C HIS A 95 -16.46 4.39 9.41
N ALA A 96 -15.38 3.63 9.36
CA ALA A 96 -14.15 4.02 8.67
C ALA A 96 -14.12 3.48 7.24
N THR A 97 -13.58 4.26 6.30
CA THR A 97 -13.37 3.82 4.91
C THR A 97 -12.58 2.52 4.84
N LEU A 98 -11.59 2.39 5.73
CA LEU A 98 -10.70 1.23 5.80
C LEU A 98 -11.43 -0.11 6.02
N PHE A 99 -12.60 -0.08 6.68
CA PHE A 99 -13.37 -1.30 6.95
C PHE A 99 -13.91 -1.95 5.67
N GLN A 100 -14.05 -1.19 4.58
CA GLN A 100 -14.51 -1.74 3.32
C GLN A 100 -13.47 -2.61 2.61
N PHE A 101 -12.19 -2.46 2.92
CA PHE A 101 -11.15 -3.26 2.27
C PHE A 101 -11.05 -4.64 2.89
N THR A 102 -11.18 -5.68 2.06
CA THR A 102 -11.21 -7.10 2.49
C THR A 102 -9.92 -7.56 3.16
N ALA A 103 -8.80 -6.84 2.93
CA ALA A 103 -7.56 -7.01 3.68
C ALA A 103 -7.81 -6.89 5.18
N PHE A 104 -8.57 -5.90 5.65
CA PHE A 104 -8.85 -5.70 7.07
C PHE A 104 -9.99 -6.59 7.52
N ARG A 105 -9.71 -7.57 8.38
CA ARG A 105 -10.72 -8.46 8.98
C ARG A 105 -11.14 -8.02 10.39
N HIS A 106 -10.30 -7.22 11.03
CA HIS A 106 -10.52 -6.71 12.37
C HIS A 106 -10.58 -5.18 12.37
N CYS A 107 -11.22 -4.62 13.38
CA CYS A 107 -11.27 -3.18 13.59
C CYS A 107 -9.96 -2.70 14.23
N PRO A 108 -9.19 -1.78 13.61
CA PRO A 108 -7.96 -1.26 14.23
C PRO A 108 -8.21 -0.52 15.55
N ILE A 109 -9.43 -0.03 15.77
CA ILE A 109 -9.80 0.65 17.02
C ILE A 109 -10.02 -0.38 18.13
N HIS A 110 -10.89 -1.36 17.91
CA HIS A 110 -11.41 -2.25 18.96
C HIS A 110 -10.85 -3.69 18.92
N GLY A 111 -10.12 -4.07 17.87
CA GLY A 111 -9.57 -5.41 17.67
C GLY A 111 -10.61 -6.51 17.36
N CYS A 112 -11.90 -6.20 17.35
CA CYS A 112 -12.96 -7.18 17.05
C CYS A 112 -13.08 -7.45 15.54
N VAL A 113 -13.58 -8.62 15.17
CA VAL A 113 -13.89 -8.99 13.78
C VAL A 113 -14.95 -8.04 13.20
N LEU A 114 -14.79 -7.63 11.94
CA LEU A 114 -15.78 -6.83 11.24
C LEU A 114 -16.99 -7.70 10.84
N CYS A 115 -18.19 -7.19 11.08
CA CYS A 115 -19.43 -7.81 10.62
C CYS A 115 -19.63 -7.51 9.14
N GLU A 116 -20.04 -8.52 8.36
CA GLU A 116 -20.32 -8.38 6.92
C GLU A 116 -21.83 -8.49 6.61
N ALA A 117 -22.63 -8.70 7.66
CA ALA A 117 -24.07 -8.87 7.58
C ALA A 117 -24.77 -8.29 8.83
N CYS A 118 -26.08 -8.10 8.72
CA CYS A 118 -26.93 -7.66 9.82
C CYS A 118 -26.91 -8.69 10.97
N THR A 119 -26.62 -8.23 12.19
CA THR A 119 -26.66 -9.07 13.40
C THR A 119 -28.07 -9.49 13.83
N GLY A 120 -29.10 -8.95 13.19
CA GLY A 120 -30.50 -9.31 13.42
C GLY A 120 -31.02 -10.35 12.44
N CYS A 121 -30.94 -10.08 11.14
CA CYS A 121 -31.52 -10.93 10.10
C CYS A 121 -30.49 -11.70 9.24
N GLY A 122 -29.19 -11.51 9.46
CA GLY A 122 -28.12 -12.18 8.71
C GLY A 122 -27.95 -11.73 7.26
N GLN A 123 -28.77 -10.80 6.75
CA GLN A 123 -28.64 -10.29 5.39
C GLN A 123 -27.46 -9.31 5.25
N PRO A 124 -26.71 -9.34 4.14
CA PRO A 124 -25.69 -8.33 3.85
C PRO A 124 -26.33 -6.96 3.67
N LEU A 125 -25.63 -5.91 4.09
CA LEU A 125 -26.05 -4.52 3.86
C LEU A 125 -25.29 -4.00 2.66
N ALA A 126 -25.98 -3.45 1.65
CA ALA A 126 -25.31 -2.85 0.50
C ALA A 126 -24.51 -1.60 0.91
N TYR A 127 -23.26 -1.47 0.45
CA TYR A 127 -22.47 -0.26 0.63
C TYR A 127 -22.82 0.79 -0.44
N ARG A 128 -24.09 1.19 -0.47
CA ARG A 128 -24.64 2.09 -1.49
C ARG A 128 -25.48 3.18 -0.85
N LEU A 129 -25.59 4.31 -1.53
CA LEU A 129 -26.61 5.33 -1.26
C LEU A 129 -27.87 4.96 -2.05
N HIS A 130 -28.92 4.57 -1.34
CA HIS A 130 -30.20 4.18 -1.92
C HIS A 130 -31.35 4.60 -1.00
N ALA A 131 -32.60 4.51 -1.48
CA ALA A 131 -33.78 4.95 -0.73
C ALA A 131 -33.92 4.31 0.66
N GLY A 132 -33.39 3.11 0.88
CA GLY A 132 -33.38 2.45 2.19
C GLY A 132 -32.48 3.17 3.21
N LEU A 133 -31.28 3.59 2.79
CA LEU A 133 -30.38 4.42 3.62
C LEU A 133 -31.04 5.76 3.97
N VAL A 134 -31.80 6.34 3.03
CA VAL A 134 -32.51 7.60 3.25
C VAL A 134 -33.64 7.47 4.26
N ARG A 135 -34.45 6.41 4.13
CA ARG A 135 -35.58 6.13 5.03
C ARG A 135 -35.12 5.74 6.43
N HIS A 136 -34.07 4.93 6.52
CA HIS A 136 -33.57 4.40 7.79
C HIS A 136 -32.03 4.49 7.87
N PRO A 137 -31.47 5.68 8.12
CA PRO A 137 -30.03 5.84 8.28
C PRO A 137 -29.50 5.00 9.43
N TYR A 138 -28.32 4.38 9.25
CA TYR A 138 -27.76 3.42 10.22
C TYR A 138 -28.73 2.31 10.62
N ALA A 139 -29.52 1.77 9.70
CA ALA A 139 -30.32 0.60 9.96
C ALA A 139 -30.20 -0.42 8.84
N CYS A 140 -30.50 -1.67 9.16
CA CYS A 140 -30.66 -2.70 8.16
C CYS A 140 -31.91 -2.41 7.32
N PRO A 141 -31.82 -2.29 5.98
CA PRO A 141 -32.98 -2.02 5.14
C PRO A 141 -33.96 -3.21 5.08
N ALA A 142 -33.52 -4.42 5.42
CA ALA A 142 -34.35 -5.62 5.37
C ALA A 142 -35.20 -5.82 6.65
N CYS A 143 -34.62 -5.60 7.83
CA CYS A 143 -35.30 -5.85 9.12
C CYS A 143 -35.49 -4.61 9.99
N GLY A 144 -35.01 -3.44 9.57
CA GLY A 144 -35.11 -2.18 10.32
C GLY A 144 -34.23 -2.10 11.57
N ARG A 145 -33.47 -3.15 11.91
CA ARG A 145 -32.59 -3.13 13.09
C ARG A 145 -31.57 -1.99 12.97
N SER A 146 -31.59 -1.09 13.95
CA SER A 146 -30.62 0.00 14.01
C SER A 146 -29.23 -0.52 14.39
N LEU A 147 -28.22 0.04 13.74
CA LEU A 147 -26.81 -0.13 14.07
C LEU A 147 -26.35 0.87 15.15
N LEU A 148 -27.12 1.94 15.39
CA LEU A 148 -26.83 2.96 16.41
C LEU A 148 -27.32 2.53 17.78
N ALA A 149 -26.54 2.84 18.82
CA ALA A 149 -27.05 2.79 20.18
C ALA A 149 -27.96 3.99 20.46
N ALA A 150 -29.04 3.78 21.22
CA ALA A 150 -30.01 4.84 21.56
C ALA A 150 -29.37 6.06 22.27
N ALA A 151 -28.30 5.82 23.04
CA ALA A 151 -27.54 6.88 23.72
C ALA A 151 -26.68 7.71 22.74
N SER A 152 -26.27 7.14 21.61
CA SER A 152 -25.44 7.78 20.59
C SER A 152 -26.26 8.73 19.72
N LEU A 153 -27.54 8.43 19.46
CA LEU A 153 -28.45 9.31 18.71
C LEU A 153 -28.50 10.73 19.28
N ARG A 154 -28.46 10.85 20.62
CA ARG A 154 -28.45 12.15 21.33
C ARG A 154 -27.10 12.86 21.28
N ARG A 155 -26.03 12.16 20.90
CA ARG A 155 -24.63 12.61 20.96
C ARG A 155 -23.88 12.48 19.64
N LEU A 156 -24.55 12.33 18.51
CA LEU A 156 -23.94 12.20 17.17
C LEU A 156 -22.97 13.34 16.80
N ARG A 157 -23.04 14.49 17.51
CA ARG A 157 -22.12 15.63 17.36
C ARG A 157 -20.76 15.43 18.04
N ALA A 158 -20.66 14.56 19.05
CA ALA A 158 -19.41 14.18 19.68
C ALA A 158 -19.06 12.76 19.24
N LYS A 159 -17.81 12.46 18.91
CA LYS A 159 -17.32 11.07 18.68
C LYS A 159 -17.31 10.28 20.00
N ALA A 160 -18.42 10.29 20.71
CA ALA A 160 -18.60 9.74 22.04
C ALA A 160 -18.48 8.22 21.97
N GLY A 161 -17.42 7.67 22.57
CA GLY A 161 -17.21 6.24 22.66
C GLY A 161 -16.10 5.67 21.79
N ILE A 162 -15.40 6.50 21.00
CA ILE A 162 -14.16 6.09 20.33
C ILE A 162 -13.00 6.84 20.98
N ASP A 163 -12.06 6.09 21.56
CA ASP A 163 -10.88 6.68 22.18
C ASP A 163 -9.90 7.27 21.14
N ALA A 164 -9.17 8.32 21.53
CA ALA A 164 -8.26 9.03 20.65
C ALA A 164 -7.12 8.13 20.12
N THR A 165 -6.60 7.23 20.97
CA THR A 165 -5.51 6.31 20.63
C THR A 165 -5.91 5.34 19.51
N GLY A 166 -7.16 4.86 19.53
CA GLY A 166 -7.73 3.99 18.52
C GLY A 166 -7.95 4.73 17.21
N LEU A 167 -8.39 5.99 17.25
CA LEU A 167 -8.47 6.84 16.04
C LEU A 167 -7.10 7.11 15.42
N ASP A 168 -6.08 7.38 16.25
CA ASP A 168 -4.71 7.57 15.77
C ASP A 168 -4.16 6.29 15.13
N ARG A 169 -4.46 5.12 15.74
CA ARG A 169 -4.10 3.82 15.15
C ARG A 169 -4.79 3.60 13.81
N LEU A 170 -6.10 3.84 13.73
CA LEU A 170 -6.85 3.73 12.49
C LEU A 170 -6.27 4.67 11.42
N ARG A 171 -5.87 5.89 11.81
CA ARG A 171 -5.29 6.88 10.88
C ARG A 171 -3.97 6.40 10.33
N ALA A 172 -3.09 5.91 11.19
CA ALA A 172 -1.82 5.35 10.77
C ALA A 172 -2.01 4.21 9.76
N TRP A 173 -2.92 3.25 10.05
CA TRP A 173 -3.21 2.14 9.14
C TRP A 173 -3.87 2.58 7.83
N HIS A 174 -4.75 3.57 7.88
CA HIS A 174 -5.36 4.16 6.69
C HIS A 174 -4.30 4.77 5.79
N ASP A 175 -3.45 5.64 6.33
CA ASP A 175 -2.41 6.32 5.56
C ASP A 175 -1.38 5.33 5.01
N TYR A 176 -1.01 4.31 5.80
CA TYR A 176 -0.14 3.23 5.36
C TYR A 176 -0.78 2.43 4.23
N PHE A 177 -2.04 2.01 4.36
CA PHE A 177 -2.73 1.22 3.35
C PHE A 177 -2.88 1.98 2.03
N PHE A 178 -3.35 3.23 2.07
CA PHE A 178 -3.53 4.02 0.86
C PHE A 178 -2.21 4.41 0.21
N ARG A 179 -1.19 4.74 1.01
CA ARG A 179 0.16 4.92 0.46
C ARG A 179 0.59 3.64 -0.24
N TYR A 180 0.45 2.48 0.40
CA TYR A 180 0.87 1.20 -0.16
C TYR A 180 0.07 0.81 -1.42
N ALA A 181 -1.24 1.06 -1.43
CA ALA A 181 -2.10 0.89 -2.60
C ALA A 181 -1.63 1.75 -3.77
N GLN A 182 -1.20 3.00 -3.53
CA GLN A 182 -0.58 3.84 -4.55
C GLN A 182 0.73 3.24 -5.08
N LEU A 183 1.55 2.59 -4.22
CA LEU A 183 2.79 1.88 -4.65
C LEU A 183 2.49 0.60 -5.46
N LEU A 184 1.31 0.03 -5.27
CA LEU A 184 0.85 -1.17 -5.99
C LEU A 184 0.09 -0.84 -7.27
N GLY A 185 -0.51 0.33 -7.34
CA GLY A 185 -1.34 0.76 -8.44
C GLY A 185 -0.58 0.89 -9.75
N THR A 186 -1.37 0.86 -10.81
CA THR A 186 -1.07 1.19 -12.22
C THR A 186 0.14 2.04 -12.55
N GLY A 187 0.27 3.13 -11.78
CA GLY A 187 0.16 4.45 -12.40
C GLY A 187 1.12 4.61 -13.56
N ARG A 188 0.64 4.83 -14.79
CA ARG A 188 1.35 5.05 -16.08
C ARG A 188 2.69 4.34 -16.34
N ARG A 189 3.07 3.37 -15.53
CA ARG A 189 4.38 2.72 -15.57
C ARG A 189 4.30 1.57 -16.54
N ARG A 190 5.30 1.49 -17.41
CA ARG A 190 5.45 0.38 -18.34
C ARG A 190 6.21 -0.75 -17.63
N MET A 191 5.60 -1.91 -17.45
CA MET A 191 6.30 -3.14 -17.05
C MET A 191 6.98 -3.74 -18.28
N ARG A 192 8.10 -4.46 -18.10
CA ARG A 192 8.69 -5.28 -19.17
C ARG A 192 8.11 -6.70 -19.15
N ASP A 193 7.86 -7.25 -20.33
CA ASP A 193 7.52 -8.65 -20.53
C ASP A 193 8.75 -9.56 -20.39
N ALA A 194 8.55 -10.87 -20.59
CA ALA A 194 9.64 -11.85 -20.54
C ALA A 194 10.71 -11.66 -21.63
N ALA A 195 10.41 -10.91 -22.69
CA ALA A 195 11.37 -10.53 -23.75
C ALA A 195 12.06 -9.19 -23.46
N GLY A 196 11.76 -8.55 -22.33
CA GLY A 196 12.29 -7.23 -21.96
C GLY A 196 11.61 -6.06 -22.66
N GLN A 197 10.54 -6.31 -23.42
CA GLN A 197 9.74 -5.29 -24.10
C GLN A 197 8.70 -4.70 -23.16
N TYR A 198 8.39 -3.42 -23.31
CA TYR A 198 7.40 -2.78 -22.46
C TYR A 198 5.97 -3.22 -22.81
N LEU A 199 5.26 -3.78 -21.82
CA LEU A 199 3.85 -4.12 -21.90
C LEU A 199 2.98 -2.87 -22.11
N PRO A 200 1.94 -2.95 -22.95
CA PRO A 200 0.90 -1.93 -23.03
C PRO A 200 0.21 -1.70 -21.68
N GLY A 201 -0.22 -0.47 -21.39
CA GLY A 201 -0.82 -0.11 -20.09
C GLY A 201 -2.05 -0.93 -19.68
N ALA A 202 -2.85 -1.38 -20.65
CA ALA A 202 -4.04 -2.21 -20.40
C ALA A 202 -3.69 -3.64 -19.92
N GLU A 203 -2.59 -4.22 -20.39
CA GLU A 203 -2.15 -5.56 -19.99
C GLU A 203 -1.60 -5.58 -18.56
N ILE A 204 -0.96 -4.48 -18.14
CA ILE A 204 -0.42 -4.30 -16.78
C ILE A 204 -1.55 -4.32 -15.75
N GLN A 205 -2.68 -3.69 -16.06
CA GLN A 205 -3.85 -3.65 -15.19
C GLN A 205 -4.50 -5.04 -15.05
N ALA A 206 -4.58 -5.81 -16.13
CA ALA A 206 -5.08 -7.19 -16.11
C ALA A 206 -4.20 -8.14 -15.27
N CYS A 207 -2.90 -7.89 -15.14
CA CYS A 207 -1.98 -8.71 -14.35
C CYS A 207 -1.89 -8.32 -12.86
N SER A 208 -2.53 -7.22 -12.43
CA SER A 208 -2.42 -6.73 -11.06
C SER A 208 -3.53 -7.28 -10.15
N ASP A 209 -3.25 -8.40 -9.46
CA ASP A 209 -4.06 -8.86 -8.33
C ASP A 209 -3.78 -7.97 -7.09
N ILE A 210 -4.29 -6.73 -7.15
CA ILE A 210 -4.19 -5.73 -6.08
C ILE A 210 -4.78 -6.26 -4.76
N PRO A 211 -5.98 -6.90 -4.74
CA PRO A 211 -6.56 -7.42 -3.51
C PRO A 211 -5.60 -8.37 -2.79
N ARG A 212 -5.08 -9.39 -3.49
CA ARG A 212 -4.14 -10.35 -2.89
C ARG A 212 -2.85 -9.70 -2.40
N ARG A 213 -2.33 -8.71 -3.14
CA ARG A 213 -1.12 -7.97 -2.74
C ARG A 213 -1.35 -7.06 -1.54
N LEU A 214 -2.59 -6.69 -1.23
CA LEU A 214 -2.93 -5.88 -0.05
C LEU A 214 -3.35 -6.73 1.16
N THR A 215 -3.72 -8.00 0.97
CA THR A 215 -4.14 -8.89 2.06
C THR A 215 -3.13 -8.98 3.21
N PHE A 216 -1.83 -8.94 2.92
CA PHE A 216 -0.79 -9.00 3.96
C PHE A 216 -0.89 -7.81 4.95
N ILE A 217 -1.38 -6.64 4.52
CA ILE A 217 -1.49 -5.45 5.37
C ILE A 217 -2.47 -5.68 6.51
N GLY A 218 -3.62 -6.28 6.22
CA GLY A 218 -4.59 -6.57 7.27
C GLY A 218 -4.16 -7.72 8.19
N GLU A 219 -3.27 -8.60 7.74
CA GLU A 219 -2.62 -9.55 8.65
C GLU A 219 -1.55 -8.88 9.52
N LEU A 220 -0.79 -7.89 9.01
CA LEU A 220 0.14 -7.11 9.83
C LEU A 220 -0.58 -6.38 10.98
N GLU A 221 -1.78 -5.85 10.73
CA GLU A 221 -2.60 -5.15 11.72
C GLU A 221 -2.94 -6.02 12.94
N ARG A 222 -3.02 -7.34 12.78
CA ARG A 222 -3.28 -8.27 13.88
C ARG A 222 -2.09 -8.40 14.84
N TYR A 223 -0.88 -8.20 14.34
CA TYR A 223 0.35 -8.40 15.12
C TYR A 223 0.97 -7.07 15.56
N LEU A 224 0.74 -6.01 14.80
CA LEU A 224 1.36 -4.71 15.02
C LEU A 224 0.31 -3.68 15.45
N ARG A 225 0.57 -3.02 16.58
CA ARG A 225 -0.29 -1.93 17.06
C ARG A 225 -0.24 -0.70 16.15
N ARG A 226 0.83 -0.51 15.39
CA ARG A 226 0.96 0.54 14.39
C ARG A 226 1.57 -0.07 13.14
N PRO A 227 1.24 0.44 11.94
CA PRO A 227 1.92 -0.02 10.75
C PRO A 227 3.43 0.27 10.86
N PRO A 228 4.28 -0.53 10.21
CA PRO A 228 5.68 -0.21 10.07
C PRO A 228 5.87 1.14 9.40
N GLU A 229 6.93 1.86 9.78
CA GLU A 229 7.29 3.07 9.04
C GLU A 229 7.58 2.71 7.59
N LEU A 230 7.04 3.48 6.63
CA LEU A 230 7.44 3.42 5.24
C LEU A 230 8.61 4.41 5.06
N PRO A 231 9.85 3.91 4.96
CA PRO A 231 11.03 4.76 4.90
C PRO A 231 10.96 5.65 3.66
N ARG A 232 11.27 6.94 3.84
CA ARG A 232 11.52 7.82 2.70
C ARG A 232 12.82 7.38 2.05
N LEU A 233 12.81 7.25 0.74
CA LEU A 233 14.01 6.93 -0.01
C LEU A 233 14.74 8.23 -0.34
N ASP A 234 16.04 8.26 -0.06
CA ASP A 234 16.83 9.42 -0.48
C ASP A 234 16.90 9.42 -2.01
N PRO A 235 16.65 10.59 -2.64
CA PRO A 235 16.82 10.71 -4.08
C PRO A 235 18.25 10.31 -4.44
N VAL A 236 18.40 9.61 -5.57
CA VAL A 236 19.74 9.20 -6.00
C VAL A 236 20.59 10.47 -6.19
N PRO A 237 21.81 10.53 -5.63
CA PRO A 237 22.69 11.65 -5.85
C PRO A 237 22.79 11.91 -7.36
N ARG A 238 22.38 13.11 -7.81
CA ARG A 238 22.53 13.49 -9.22
C ARG A 238 23.97 13.21 -9.59
N ALA A 239 24.17 12.52 -10.71
CA ALA A 239 25.50 12.34 -11.26
C ALA A 239 26.04 13.74 -11.59
N SER A 240 26.77 14.33 -10.65
CA SER A 240 27.54 15.53 -10.90
C SER A 240 28.47 15.16 -12.04
N ALA A 241 28.42 15.90 -13.15
CA ALA A 241 29.27 15.72 -14.33
C ALA A 241 30.79 15.77 -14.02
N GLN A 242 31.16 16.01 -12.75
CA GLN A 242 32.52 16.13 -12.24
C GLN A 242 32.94 15.00 -11.29
N SER A 243 32.17 13.91 -11.13
CA SER A 243 32.71 12.74 -10.42
C SER A 243 33.86 12.17 -11.25
N GLY A 244 35.08 12.57 -10.89
CA GLY A 244 36.32 12.28 -11.59
C GLY A 244 36.46 10.79 -11.86
N ARG A 245 37.24 10.45 -12.90
CA ARG A 245 37.56 9.09 -13.37
C ARG A 245 37.89 8.14 -12.22
N GLY A 246 36.86 7.63 -11.55
CA GLY A 246 36.96 6.53 -10.62
C GLY A 246 37.44 5.34 -11.41
N SER A 247 38.41 4.61 -10.86
CA SER A 247 38.91 3.38 -11.46
C SER A 247 37.71 2.51 -11.86
N ARG A 248 37.59 2.21 -13.16
CA ARG A 248 36.58 1.30 -13.70
C ARG A 248 36.47 0.11 -12.74
N PRO A 249 35.27 -0.25 -12.27
CA PRO A 249 35.14 -1.39 -11.38
C PRO A 249 35.83 -2.58 -12.05
N SER A 250 36.85 -3.13 -11.38
CA SER A 250 37.50 -4.36 -11.80
C SER A 250 36.46 -5.48 -11.65
N VAL A 251 35.66 -5.66 -12.70
CA VAL A 251 34.72 -6.76 -12.80
C VAL A 251 35.57 -7.96 -13.19
N CYS A 252 35.98 -8.76 -12.19
CA CYS A 252 36.45 -10.11 -12.48
C CYS A 252 35.37 -10.81 -13.33
N PRO A 253 35.74 -11.54 -14.39
CA PRO A 253 34.76 -12.25 -15.22
C PRO A 253 33.89 -13.10 -14.30
N PRO A 254 32.55 -12.93 -14.37
CA PRO A 254 31.65 -13.59 -13.43
C PRO A 254 31.86 -15.09 -13.55
N ALA A 255 32.03 -15.76 -12.39
CA ALA A 255 31.85 -17.20 -12.34
C ALA A 255 30.55 -17.54 -13.08
N ARG A 256 30.60 -18.44 -14.07
CA ARG A 256 29.43 -18.82 -14.86
C ARG A 256 28.30 -19.18 -13.89
N PHE A 257 27.30 -18.32 -13.80
CA PHE A 257 26.11 -18.59 -13.01
C PHE A 257 25.35 -19.67 -13.76
N ALA A 258 25.36 -20.90 -13.26
CA ALA A 258 24.71 -22.04 -13.93
C ALA A 258 23.24 -21.73 -14.26
N TRP A 259 22.54 -21.06 -13.34
CA TRP A 259 21.15 -20.63 -13.53
C TRP A 259 20.96 -19.60 -14.66
N ALA A 260 21.97 -18.83 -15.06
CA ALA A 260 21.79 -17.84 -16.12
C ALA A 260 21.53 -18.49 -17.48
N ALA A 261 21.96 -19.74 -17.68
CA ALA A 261 21.67 -20.51 -18.89
C ALA A 261 20.18 -20.82 -19.06
N ASP A 262 19.46 -21.00 -17.95
CA ASP A 262 18.04 -21.38 -17.95
C ASP A 262 17.10 -20.16 -17.97
N TRP A 263 17.65 -18.94 -17.95
CA TRP A 263 16.90 -17.69 -17.81
C TRP A 263 17.21 -16.73 -18.97
N PRO A 264 16.51 -16.86 -20.11
CA PRO A 264 16.88 -16.17 -21.37
C PRO A 264 16.80 -14.63 -21.32
N HIS A 265 16.15 -14.07 -20.31
CA HIS A 265 16.01 -12.63 -20.08
C HIS A 265 17.08 -12.05 -19.14
N VAL A 266 18.01 -12.88 -18.66
CA VAL A 266 19.10 -12.47 -17.79
C VAL A 266 20.30 -12.14 -18.68
N ASP A 267 20.47 -10.86 -18.95
CA ASP A 267 21.60 -10.35 -19.72
C ASP A 267 22.88 -10.21 -18.87
N HIS A 268 23.95 -9.76 -19.52
CA HIS A 268 25.22 -9.47 -18.85
C HIS A 268 25.06 -8.45 -17.71
N THR A 269 24.15 -7.49 -17.86
CA THR A 269 23.84 -6.47 -16.85
C THR A 269 23.28 -7.11 -15.58
N CYS A 270 22.29 -8.00 -15.71
CA CYS A 270 21.70 -8.70 -14.58
C CYS A 270 22.73 -9.58 -13.86
N ILE A 271 23.60 -10.27 -14.61
CA ILE A 271 24.72 -11.05 -14.07
C ILE A 271 25.68 -10.18 -13.25
N MET A 272 26.07 -9.02 -13.78
CA MET A 272 26.94 -8.06 -13.11
C MET A 272 26.31 -7.56 -11.81
N LEU A 273 25.05 -7.12 -11.85
CA LEU A 273 24.32 -6.63 -10.67
C LEU A 273 24.09 -7.74 -9.64
N CYS A 274 23.88 -8.99 -10.07
CA CYS A 274 23.80 -10.14 -9.17
C CYS A 274 25.12 -10.35 -8.39
N ALA A 275 26.27 -10.19 -9.05
CA ALA A 275 27.56 -10.26 -8.38
C ALA A 275 27.73 -9.13 -7.34
N VAL A 276 27.29 -7.91 -7.67
CA VAL A 276 27.26 -6.76 -6.73
C VAL A 276 26.39 -7.08 -5.51
N TYR A 277 25.17 -7.59 -5.74
CA TYR A 277 24.27 -8.02 -4.67
C TYR A 277 24.90 -9.06 -3.76
N ARG A 278 25.47 -10.14 -4.32
CA ARG A 278 26.10 -11.23 -3.55
C ARG A 278 27.28 -10.70 -2.73
N LYS A 279 28.08 -9.77 -3.28
CA LYS A 279 29.18 -9.11 -2.55
C LYS A 279 28.66 -8.27 -1.38
N ALA A 280 27.63 -7.44 -1.62
CA ALA A 280 27.00 -6.63 -0.58
C ALA A 280 26.42 -7.50 0.54
N ARG A 281 25.68 -8.56 0.18
CA ARG A 281 25.13 -9.55 1.10
C ARG A 281 26.22 -10.18 1.96
N LYS A 282 27.29 -10.70 1.35
CA LYS A 282 28.43 -11.31 2.07
C LYS A 282 29.07 -10.33 3.06
N ASN A 283 29.25 -9.08 2.65
CA ASN A 283 29.81 -8.03 3.49
C ASN A 283 28.91 -7.69 4.69
N ARG A 284 27.58 -7.64 4.49
CA ARG A 284 26.62 -7.41 5.59
C ARG A 284 26.60 -8.57 6.58
N VAL A 285 26.51 -9.81 6.08
CA VAL A 285 26.55 -11.03 6.91
C VAL A 285 27.83 -11.09 7.75
N ARG A 286 29.00 -10.83 7.15
CA ARG A 286 30.28 -10.80 7.87
C ARG A 286 30.34 -9.72 8.96
N ARG A 287 29.76 -8.54 8.71
CA ARG A 287 29.70 -7.47 9.71
C ARG A 287 28.80 -7.87 10.88
N LEU A 288 27.63 -8.43 10.60
CA LEU A 288 26.68 -8.86 11.62
C LEU A 288 27.16 -10.07 12.41
N ALA A 289 27.77 -11.07 11.76
CA ALA A 289 28.29 -12.26 12.44
C ALA A 289 29.36 -11.94 13.50
N ARG A 290 30.01 -10.77 13.42
CA ARG A 290 30.95 -10.28 14.44
C ARG A 290 30.27 -9.71 15.67
N SER A 291 29.00 -9.30 15.57
CA SER A 291 28.28 -8.60 16.63
C SER A 291 27.02 -9.33 17.12
N ILE A 292 26.41 -10.19 16.29
CA ILE A 292 25.04 -10.69 16.46
C ILE A 292 24.88 -12.06 15.78
N ARG A 293 24.11 -12.98 16.42
CA ARG A 293 23.73 -14.26 15.80
C ARG A 293 22.60 -14.07 14.76
N PRO A 294 22.74 -14.61 13.53
CA PRO A 294 21.66 -14.62 12.54
C PRO A 294 20.43 -15.39 13.04
N VAL A 295 19.24 -15.00 12.56
CA VAL A 295 18.01 -15.78 12.79
C VAL A 295 18.15 -17.16 12.14
N GLN A 296 18.01 -18.21 12.95
CA GLN A 296 18.06 -19.59 12.48
C GLN A 296 16.63 -20.08 12.16
N PRO A 297 16.43 -20.84 11.07
CA PRO A 297 15.12 -21.34 10.64
C PRO A 297 14.49 -22.38 11.59
N GLU A 298 15.29 -23.03 12.43
CA GLU A 298 14.88 -24.18 13.26
C GLU A 298 14.58 -23.80 14.73
N ALA A 299 14.68 -22.52 15.08
CA ALA A 299 14.29 -22.07 16.41
C ALA A 299 12.77 -21.93 16.48
N ASP A 300 12.16 -22.42 17.56
CA ASP A 300 10.73 -22.25 17.89
C ASP A 300 10.26 -20.78 17.93
N SER A 301 11.20 -19.83 17.82
CA SER A 301 11.00 -18.38 17.81
C SER A 301 10.49 -17.78 16.49
N VAL A 302 10.38 -18.57 15.41
CA VAL A 302 9.88 -18.08 14.11
C VAL A 302 8.65 -18.86 13.63
N ARG A 303 7.52 -18.15 13.45
CA ARG A 303 6.29 -18.72 12.90
C ARG A 303 6.03 -18.20 11.49
N HIS A 304 5.84 -19.09 10.53
CA HIS A 304 5.51 -18.74 9.16
C HIS A 304 3.99 -18.81 8.91
N LEU A 305 3.45 -17.79 8.25
CA LEU A 305 2.07 -17.71 7.79
C LEU A 305 2.06 -17.75 6.26
N PRO A 306 1.92 -18.95 5.64
CA PRO A 306 2.09 -19.12 4.20
C PRO A 306 1.05 -18.36 3.38
N GLU A 307 -0.18 -18.23 3.88
CA GLU A 307 -1.27 -17.54 3.17
C GLU A 307 -1.00 -16.05 2.97
N SER A 308 -0.30 -15.41 3.92
CA SER A 308 0.02 -13.99 3.90
C SER A 308 1.49 -13.69 3.58
N GLY A 309 2.33 -14.74 3.45
CA GLY A 309 3.77 -14.60 3.26
C GLY A 309 4.46 -13.85 4.39
N LEU A 310 3.92 -13.95 5.62
CA LEU A 310 4.44 -13.30 6.81
C LEU A 310 5.30 -14.26 7.64
N LEU A 311 6.41 -13.75 8.15
CA LEU A 311 7.27 -14.39 9.13
C LEU A 311 7.18 -13.61 10.44
N LEU A 312 6.64 -14.26 11.47
CA LEU A 312 6.57 -13.70 12.81
C LEU A 312 7.82 -14.13 13.57
N CYS A 313 8.55 -13.17 14.13
CA CYS A 313 9.71 -13.45 14.98
C CYS A 313 9.50 -12.84 16.37
N ASP A 314 10.00 -13.55 17.38
CA ASP A 314 10.13 -13.08 18.76
C ASP A 314 10.89 -11.73 18.84
N GLY A 315 10.37 -10.81 19.68
CA GLY A 315 10.99 -9.53 20.03
C GLY A 315 12.37 -9.61 20.69
N ASN A 316 12.80 -10.77 21.20
CA ASN A 316 14.17 -10.99 21.70
C ASN A 316 15.22 -11.03 20.59
N THR A 317 14.80 -11.19 19.33
CA THR A 317 15.70 -11.12 18.19
C THR A 317 16.19 -9.69 18.01
N SER A 318 17.49 -9.47 17.82
CA SER A 318 17.98 -8.10 17.57
C SER A 318 17.37 -7.50 16.30
N ALA A 319 17.05 -6.20 16.33
CA ALA A 319 16.53 -5.48 15.16
C ALA A 319 17.48 -5.56 13.95
N GLN A 320 18.79 -5.66 14.14
CA GLN A 320 19.73 -5.79 13.03
C GLN A 320 19.64 -7.16 12.34
N SER A 321 19.40 -8.23 13.10
CA SER A 321 19.14 -9.57 12.52
C SER A 321 17.84 -9.58 11.72
N ILE A 322 16.80 -8.93 12.23
CA ILE A 322 15.52 -8.78 11.53
C ILE A 322 15.67 -7.92 10.28
N ALA A 323 16.43 -6.81 10.34
CA ALA A 323 16.71 -5.98 9.19
C ALA A 323 17.44 -6.76 8.09
N LEU A 324 18.41 -7.62 8.45
CA LEU A 324 19.07 -8.50 7.48
C LEU A 324 18.11 -9.51 6.88
N LEU A 325 17.26 -10.12 7.71
CA LEU A 325 16.25 -11.07 7.24
C LEU A 325 15.29 -10.40 6.26
N GLY A 326 14.66 -9.29 6.63
CA GLY A 326 13.77 -8.51 5.78
C GLY A 326 14.44 -8.07 4.48
N TRP A 327 15.65 -7.51 4.55
CA TRP A 327 16.41 -7.09 3.38
C TRP A 327 16.68 -8.25 2.42
N ARG A 328 17.06 -9.42 2.95
CA ARG A 328 17.24 -10.63 2.12
C ARG A 328 15.93 -11.11 1.52
N LEU A 329 14.83 -11.12 2.28
CA LEU A 329 13.50 -11.49 1.77
C LEU A 329 13.10 -10.59 0.59
N SER A 330 13.27 -9.27 0.70
CA SER A 330 12.98 -8.31 -0.39
C SER A 330 13.80 -8.62 -1.65
N TRP A 331 15.12 -8.80 -1.53
CA TRP A 331 15.99 -8.97 -2.70
C TRP A 331 16.00 -10.39 -3.28
N GLU A 332 15.79 -11.43 -2.46
CA GLU A 332 15.77 -12.83 -2.90
C GLU A 332 14.33 -13.30 -3.24
N ARG A 333 13.29 -12.47 -2.96
CA ARG A 333 11.84 -12.77 -3.02
C ARG A 333 11.48 -14.17 -2.53
N ARG A 334 12.08 -14.57 -1.42
CA ARG A 334 11.73 -15.79 -0.72
C ARG A 334 10.72 -15.43 0.37
N PHE A 335 9.73 -16.30 0.59
CA PHE A 335 8.72 -16.10 1.63
C PHE A 335 9.00 -16.95 2.88
N SER A 336 10.04 -17.81 2.85
CA SER A 336 10.45 -18.62 4.00
C SER A 336 11.95 -18.55 4.26
N ILE A 337 12.34 -18.70 5.54
CA ILE A 337 13.76 -18.75 5.93
C ILE A 337 14.45 -19.99 5.35
N GLN A 338 13.75 -21.12 5.26
CA GLN A 338 14.29 -22.36 4.68
C GLN A 338 14.68 -22.19 3.20
N THR A 339 13.86 -21.47 2.42
CA THR A 339 14.19 -21.19 1.02
C THR A 339 15.31 -20.17 0.89
N LEU A 340 15.41 -19.21 1.83
CA LEU A 340 16.57 -18.31 1.92
C LEU A 340 17.88 -19.02 2.26
N THR A 341 17.87 -20.12 3.02
CA THR A 341 19.09 -20.83 3.42
C THR A 341 19.52 -21.86 2.38
N ARG A 342 18.58 -22.61 1.79
CA ARG A 342 18.87 -23.76 0.93
C ARG A 342 19.11 -23.42 -0.54
N CYS A 343 18.54 -22.34 -1.08
CA CYS A 343 18.51 -22.08 -2.54
C CYS A 343 19.48 -20.98 -3.02
N GLN A 344 20.60 -20.77 -2.32
CA GLN A 344 21.45 -19.58 -2.53
C GLN A 344 22.29 -19.60 -3.83
N GLY A 345 22.40 -20.76 -4.49
CA GLY A 345 23.22 -20.96 -5.68
C GLY A 345 22.45 -20.86 -7.00
N ASP A 346 21.21 -21.37 -7.02
CA ASP A 346 20.57 -21.87 -8.25
C ASP A 346 19.54 -20.93 -8.86
N TYR A 347 19.35 -19.75 -8.26
CA TYR A 347 18.35 -18.79 -8.72
C TYR A 347 18.89 -17.34 -8.69
N PRO A 348 18.40 -16.48 -9.59
CA PRO A 348 18.64 -15.04 -9.48
C PRO A 348 18.02 -14.47 -8.19
N PRO A 349 18.56 -13.36 -7.66
CA PRO A 349 17.85 -12.57 -6.68
C PRO A 349 16.62 -11.94 -7.35
N PHE A 350 15.44 -12.53 -7.19
CA PHE A 350 14.21 -12.08 -7.87
C PHE A 350 13.85 -10.61 -7.61
N GLY A 351 14.27 -10.03 -6.48
CA GLY A 351 14.11 -8.60 -6.22
C GLY A 351 14.99 -7.73 -7.12
N LEU A 352 16.11 -8.24 -7.65
CA LEU A 352 16.86 -7.58 -8.73
C LEU A 352 16.05 -7.58 -10.02
N LEU A 353 15.41 -8.69 -10.37
CA LEU A 353 14.59 -8.77 -11.58
C LEU A 353 13.42 -7.79 -11.49
N GLU A 354 12.75 -7.72 -10.35
CA GLU A 354 11.70 -6.73 -10.11
C GLU A 354 12.25 -5.29 -10.18
N TRP A 355 13.41 -5.03 -9.57
CA TRP A 355 14.05 -3.71 -9.64
C TRP A 355 14.35 -3.32 -11.09
N LEU A 356 14.85 -4.24 -11.92
CA LEU A 356 15.08 -3.99 -13.34
C LEU A 356 13.77 -3.83 -14.14
N ALA A 357 12.75 -4.64 -13.86
CA ALA A 357 11.48 -4.65 -14.58
C ALA A 357 10.66 -3.36 -14.39
N PHE A 358 10.82 -2.68 -13.25
CA PHE A 358 10.15 -1.43 -12.91
C PHE A 358 11.01 -0.18 -13.14
N MET A 359 12.23 -0.34 -13.65
CA MET A 359 13.08 0.79 -14.01
C MET A 359 12.46 1.57 -15.18
N PRO A 360 12.36 2.92 -15.08
CA PRO A 360 11.80 3.76 -16.16
C PRO A 360 12.52 3.58 -17.50
N ALA A 361 11.79 3.64 -18.61
CA ALA A 361 12.32 3.42 -19.95
C ALA A 361 13.35 4.43 -20.43
N HIS A 362 13.26 5.67 -19.95
CA HIS A 362 14.23 6.73 -20.26
C HIS A 362 15.56 6.54 -19.49
N LEU A 363 15.62 5.57 -18.57
CA LEU A 363 16.83 5.16 -17.86
C LEU A 363 17.26 3.77 -18.33
N PRO A 364 18.56 3.45 -18.34
CA PRO A 364 19.72 4.30 -18.02
C PRO A 364 20.07 5.32 -19.13
N PRO A 365 20.98 6.29 -18.89
CA PRO A 365 21.47 7.20 -19.93
C PRO A 365 22.18 6.45 -21.07
N THR A 366 22.25 7.07 -22.24
CA THR A 366 22.93 6.52 -23.43
C THR A 366 24.44 6.40 -23.23
N VAL A 367 25.03 7.33 -22.46
CA VAL A 367 26.46 7.34 -22.15
C VAL A 367 26.71 6.61 -20.84
N ASP A 368 27.51 5.54 -20.91
CA ASP A 368 27.91 4.69 -19.77
C ASP A 368 26.75 4.11 -18.93
N PRO A 369 25.81 3.37 -19.57
CA PRO A 369 24.65 2.81 -18.88
C PRO A 369 25.05 1.81 -17.79
N GLN A 370 26.17 1.10 -17.95
CA GLN A 370 26.60 0.07 -17.00
C GLN A 370 27.11 0.66 -15.69
N ASP A 371 27.97 1.68 -15.74
CA ASP A 371 28.43 2.37 -14.52
C ASP A 371 27.26 3.05 -13.80
N TRP A 372 26.39 3.70 -14.57
CA TRP A 372 25.18 4.31 -14.03
C TRP A 372 24.33 3.29 -13.27
N LEU A 373 24.03 2.14 -13.90
CA LEU A 373 23.25 1.07 -13.29
C LEU A 373 23.93 0.50 -12.05
N HIS A 374 25.24 0.28 -12.11
CA HIS A 374 26.02 -0.20 -10.97
C HIS A 374 25.89 0.76 -9.78
N ARG A 375 26.08 2.07 -9.98
CA ARG A 375 25.96 3.08 -8.91
C ARG A 375 24.54 3.15 -8.35
N HIS A 376 23.52 3.19 -9.21
CA HIS A 376 22.12 3.25 -8.79
C HIS A 376 21.71 2.01 -8.02
N PHE A 377 22.18 0.83 -8.45
CA PHE A 377 21.93 -0.41 -7.76
C PHE A 377 22.61 -0.48 -6.40
N VAL A 378 23.87 -0.05 -6.28
CA VAL A 378 24.57 0.03 -4.99
C VAL A 378 23.82 0.96 -4.03
N HIS A 379 23.37 2.13 -4.51
CA HIS A 379 22.52 3.04 -3.74
C HIS A 379 21.22 2.38 -3.29
N ALA A 380 20.53 1.68 -4.19
CA ALA A 380 19.31 0.94 -3.86
C ALA A 380 19.56 -0.13 -2.78
N LEU A 381 20.67 -0.88 -2.86
CA LEU A 381 21.04 -1.87 -1.84
C LEU A 381 21.34 -1.25 -0.47
N GLU A 382 21.84 -0.01 -0.43
CA GLU A 382 22.09 0.74 0.80
C GLU A 382 20.81 1.30 1.40
N GLN A 383 20.00 1.94 0.57
CA GLN A 383 18.73 2.55 0.97
C GLN A 383 17.72 1.50 1.44
N THR A 384 17.54 0.39 0.69
CA THR A 384 16.71 -0.74 1.16
C THR A 384 17.18 -1.30 2.50
N TRP A 385 18.48 -1.28 2.77
CA TRP A 385 19.02 -1.74 4.05
C TRP A 385 18.70 -0.76 5.18
N ASN A 386 18.90 0.53 4.95
CA ASN A 386 18.57 1.58 5.93
C ASN A 386 17.07 1.57 6.25
N ALA A 387 16.24 1.40 5.21
CA ALA A 387 14.81 1.19 5.32
C ALA A 387 14.46 0.00 6.25
N TRP A 388 15.04 -1.17 6.01
CA TRP A 388 14.79 -2.34 6.85
C TRP A 388 15.31 -2.19 8.29
N ARG A 389 16.38 -1.41 8.51
CA ARG A 389 16.83 -1.07 9.86
C ARG A 389 15.82 -0.20 10.60
N ALA A 390 15.25 0.80 9.94
CA ALA A 390 14.22 1.65 10.52
C ALA A 390 12.97 0.83 10.86
N ILE A 391 12.47 0.04 9.90
CA ILE A 391 11.33 -0.88 10.08
C ILE A 391 11.55 -1.80 11.27
N ALA A 392 12.69 -2.50 11.33
CA ALA A 392 12.98 -3.43 12.42
C ALA A 392 13.12 -2.70 13.76
N SER A 393 13.71 -1.51 13.80
CA SER A 393 13.82 -0.75 15.05
C SER A 393 12.44 -0.35 15.58
N GLY A 394 11.55 0.14 14.71
CA GLY A 394 10.17 0.48 15.11
C GLY A 394 9.33 -0.74 15.53
N MET A 395 9.52 -1.89 14.91
CA MET A 395 8.86 -3.14 15.34
C MET A 395 9.37 -3.63 16.70
N GLN A 396 10.66 -3.44 17.01
CA GLN A 396 11.23 -3.84 18.29
C GLN A 396 10.52 -3.18 19.47
N GLU A 397 10.15 -1.90 19.34
CA GLU A 397 9.38 -1.16 20.35
C GLU A 397 7.99 -1.78 20.59
N SER A 398 7.46 -2.50 19.60
CA SER A 398 6.17 -3.21 19.71
C SER A 398 6.31 -4.62 20.31
N GLY A 399 7.53 -5.11 20.56
CA GLY A 399 7.80 -6.42 21.15
C GLY A 399 7.58 -7.62 20.23
N CYS A 400 7.31 -7.40 18.94
CA CYS A 400 7.14 -8.46 17.95
C CYS A 400 7.60 -8.00 16.57
N TYR A 401 8.11 -8.95 15.77
CA TYR A 401 8.47 -8.67 14.38
C TYR A 401 7.52 -9.41 13.44
N ALA A 402 6.95 -8.69 12.48
CA ALA A 402 6.20 -9.28 11.38
C ALA A 402 6.91 -8.91 10.08
N VAL A 403 7.57 -9.87 9.45
CA VAL A 403 8.46 -9.63 8.31
C VAL A 403 7.84 -10.23 7.05
N SER A 404 7.79 -9.45 5.98
CA SER A 404 7.38 -9.92 4.65
C SER A 404 8.22 -9.23 3.58
N PRO A 405 8.58 -9.90 2.48
CA PRO A 405 9.17 -9.24 1.32
C PRO A 405 8.24 -8.18 0.69
N LEU A 406 6.95 -8.18 1.06
CA LEU A 406 5.98 -7.15 0.68
C LEU A 406 6.04 -5.92 1.59
N LEU A 407 6.77 -5.89 2.71
CA LEU A 407 6.86 -4.63 3.47
C LEU A 407 7.60 -3.53 2.73
N PHE A 408 8.66 -3.91 2.01
CA PHE A 408 9.49 -2.98 1.26
C PHE A 408 9.90 -3.62 -0.07
N PRO A 409 9.07 -3.52 -1.13
CA PRO A 409 9.39 -4.09 -2.42
C PRO A 409 10.55 -3.33 -3.08
N THR A 410 11.43 -4.01 -3.81
CA THR A 410 12.67 -3.40 -4.33
C THR A 410 12.38 -2.31 -5.37
N ARG A 411 11.24 -2.39 -6.04
CA ARG A 411 10.77 -1.37 -7.00
C ARG A 411 10.44 -0.01 -6.39
N LEU A 412 10.34 0.13 -5.05
CA LEU A 412 10.05 1.43 -4.42
C LEU A 412 11.06 2.52 -4.84
N HIS A 413 12.29 2.12 -5.19
CA HIS A 413 13.35 3.01 -5.67
C HIS A 413 13.01 3.83 -6.91
N TRP A 414 12.06 3.37 -7.71
CA TRP A 414 11.68 4.05 -8.94
C TRP A 414 10.45 4.93 -8.78
N LEU A 415 9.84 4.97 -7.58
CA LEU A 415 8.56 5.61 -7.41
C LEU A 415 8.63 7.14 -7.50
N ASP A 416 9.71 7.74 -7.02
CA ASP A 416 9.88 9.19 -6.98
C ASP A 416 10.44 9.78 -8.29
N TYR A 417 10.68 8.95 -9.32
CA TYR A 417 11.07 9.45 -10.63
C TYR A 417 9.80 9.95 -11.37
N PRO A 418 9.69 11.25 -11.68
CA PRO A 418 8.57 11.75 -12.47
C PRO A 418 8.61 11.08 -13.85
N ASP A 419 7.44 10.67 -14.35
CA ASP A 419 7.33 10.35 -15.77
C ASP A 419 7.61 11.64 -16.57
N ASP A 420 8.49 11.58 -17.58
CA ASP A 420 8.86 12.73 -18.44
C ASP A 420 7.65 13.49 -19.02
N GLY A 421 6.47 12.86 -19.03
CA GLY A 421 5.20 13.50 -19.42
C GLY A 421 4.69 14.58 -18.46
N ASP A 422 4.96 14.50 -17.15
CA ASP A 422 4.50 15.49 -16.17
C ASP A 422 5.41 16.72 -16.12
N ALA A 423 6.70 16.56 -16.41
CA ALA A 423 7.63 17.69 -16.51
C ALA A 423 7.25 18.66 -17.66
N MET A 424 6.67 18.15 -18.76
CA MET A 424 6.16 18.98 -19.85
C MET A 424 4.77 19.58 -19.57
N GLY A 425 3.97 18.99 -18.68
CA GLY A 425 2.67 19.52 -18.27
C GLY A 425 2.78 20.72 -17.32
N ILE A 426 3.71 20.68 -16.39
CA ILE A 426 3.88 21.74 -15.38
C ILE A 426 4.49 23.02 -16.00
N MET A 427 5.32 22.91 -17.05
CA MET A 427 5.84 24.10 -17.74
C MET A 427 4.81 24.86 -18.58
N ARG A 428 3.64 24.28 -18.90
CA ARG A 428 2.59 24.98 -19.68
C ARG A 428 1.59 25.78 -18.82
N SER A 429 1.61 25.63 -17.49
CA SER A 429 0.70 26.38 -16.60
C SER A 429 1.29 27.68 -16.02
N ALA A 430 2.58 27.97 -16.25
CA ALA A 430 3.25 29.14 -15.65
C ALA A 430 3.30 30.39 -16.57
N GLN A 431 2.61 30.37 -17.72
CA GLN A 431 2.71 31.45 -18.73
C GLN A 431 1.34 32.00 -19.15
N ALA A 432 0.50 32.41 -18.20
CA ALA A 432 -0.69 33.20 -18.51
C ALA A 432 -1.20 33.98 -17.28
N CYS A 433 -0.46 35.02 -16.87
CA CYS A 433 -0.97 36.16 -16.10
C CYS A 433 0.05 37.29 -16.18
N ARG A 434 0.00 38.08 -17.27
CA ARG A 434 0.50 39.46 -17.24
C ARG A 434 -0.71 40.37 -17.02
N PRO A 435 -0.69 41.29 -16.05
CA PRO A 435 -1.69 42.34 -15.98
C PRO A 435 -1.38 43.39 -17.07
N ALA A 436 -2.40 43.81 -17.79
CA ALA A 436 -2.37 45.00 -18.65
C ALA A 436 -2.71 46.24 -17.78
N PRO A 437 -2.23 47.44 -18.17
CA PRO A 437 -2.10 48.61 -17.31
C PRO A 437 -3.41 49.27 -16.86
#